data_AF-R7J8X4-F1
#
_entry.id   AF-R7J8X4-F1
#
_cell.length_a   1.000
_cell.length_b   1.000
_cell.length_c   1.000
_cell.angle_alpha   90.00
_cell.angle_beta   90.00
_cell.angle_gamma   90.00
#
_symmetry.space_group_name_H-M   'P 1'
#
loop_
_entity.id
_entity.type
_entity.pdbx_description
1 polymer ?
#
loop_
_entity_poly.entity_id
_entity_poly.type
_entity_poly.pdbx_seq_one_letter_code
_entity_poly.pdbx_strand_id
1 'polypeptide(L)'
;MTETVLKGGISNTVYIWRTEEKACERCQSLNGQEYYNIEDIPDRPHPNCKCYLETKTDDELCDCYDLYERLEEIIMNFNILESAVGAEITSIEKLAYQADASLSELDEKLNEISSEYGMHLPECEYNIDADFEQMYAQKFELLTLINDITGLLSPLQTILGTIYNFVSNYIYLLAERDGTMDKFYHSKANCEAAKRGILGTAVATGLSDLKELYDSFTYVHTHKVSKEEALADSQRDQVANNEGRTRGRMYPDCDCAALMWGLRPKHRKER
;
A
#
# COMPACT_ATOMS: atom_id res chain seq x y z
N MET A 1 18.71 11.02 29.09
CA MET A 1 18.81 11.17 27.63
C MET A 1 17.41 11.44 27.15
N THR A 2 17.17 12.66 26.67
CA THR A 2 15.83 13.20 26.41
C THR A 2 15.31 12.70 25.07
N GLU A 3 14.18 12.00 25.11
CA GLU A 3 13.42 11.51 23.95
C GLU A 3 12.88 12.69 23.13
N THR A 4 13.57 13.07 22.07
CA THR A 4 13.04 14.01 21.06
C THR A 4 12.25 13.21 20.04
N VAL A 5 10.94 13.09 20.28
CA VAL A 5 9.96 12.57 19.31
C VAL A 5 9.76 13.64 18.23
N LEU A 6 10.15 13.34 16.99
CA LEU A 6 9.80 14.17 15.83
C LEU A 6 8.31 13.97 15.55
N LYS A 7 7.53 15.02 15.79
CA LYS A 7 6.07 15.06 15.67
C LYS A 7 5.69 15.47 14.27
N GLY A 8 5.96 14.59 13.31
CA GLY A 8 5.70 14.80 11.90
C GLY A 8 4.21 14.88 11.58
N GLY A 9 3.77 16.06 11.16
CA GLY A 9 2.63 16.23 10.28
C GLY A 9 2.94 17.32 9.27
N ILE A 10 2.77 17.04 7.98
CA ILE A 10 2.88 18.06 6.93
C ILE A 10 1.83 19.14 7.19
N SER A 11 2.29 20.27 7.72
CA SER A 11 1.57 21.53 7.71
C SER A 11 2.17 22.40 6.61
N ASN A 12 1.36 22.81 5.62
CA ASN A 12 1.73 23.86 4.65
C ASN A 12 1.93 25.24 5.31
N THR A 13 1.82 25.29 6.64
CA THR A 13 2.04 26.47 7.46
C THR A 13 3.40 26.34 8.13
N VAL A 14 4.32 27.23 7.75
CA VAL A 14 5.55 27.47 8.48
C VAL A 14 5.23 28.44 9.61
N TYR A 15 5.51 28.04 10.84
CA TYR A 15 5.37 28.88 12.02
C TYR A 15 6.69 29.58 12.29
N ILE A 16 6.71 30.91 12.19
CA ILE A 16 7.88 31.74 12.42
C ILE A 16 7.73 32.42 13.79
N TRP A 17 8.68 32.18 14.68
CA TRP A 17 8.69 32.84 15.98
C TRP A 17 9.14 34.28 15.84
N ARG A 18 8.28 35.24 16.24
CA ARG A 18 8.55 36.67 16.16
C ARG A 18 8.53 37.33 17.53
N THR A 19 9.35 38.34 17.70
CA THR A 19 9.40 39.16 18.92
C THR A 19 9.39 40.65 18.63
N GLU A 20 8.68 41.41 19.47
CA GLU A 20 8.77 42.88 19.49
C GLU A 20 9.91 43.37 20.39
N GLU A 21 10.22 44.67 20.27
CA GLU A 21 11.08 45.36 21.24
C GLU A 21 10.58 45.16 22.67
N LYS A 22 11.50 44.76 23.57
CA LYS A 22 11.28 44.37 24.99
C LYS A 22 10.73 42.95 25.24
N ALA A 23 10.74 42.05 24.26
CA ALA A 23 10.60 40.62 24.54
C ALA A 23 11.76 40.09 25.42
N CYS A 24 11.59 38.98 26.14
CA CYS A 24 12.66 38.43 26.97
C CYS A 24 13.81 37.87 26.12
N GLU A 25 15.00 37.77 26.71
CA GLU A 25 16.22 37.29 26.03
C GLU A 25 16.01 35.94 25.34
N ARG A 26 15.30 35.01 26.01
CA ARG A 26 14.98 33.69 25.44
C ARG A 26 14.08 33.75 24.22
N CYS A 27 13.12 34.67 24.17
CA CYS A 27 12.27 34.83 22.99
C CYS A 27 13.02 35.57 21.89
N GLN A 28 13.85 36.55 22.24
CA GLN A 28 14.68 37.27 21.27
C GLN A 28 15.67 36.33 20.57
N SER A 29 16.23 35.34 21.29
CA SER A 29 17.11 34.33 20.69
C SER A 29 16.39 33.38 19.72
N LEU A 30 15.06 33.28 19.81
CA LEU A 30 14.23 32.46 18.92
C LEU A 30 13.63 33.30 17.79
N ASN A 31 13.88 34.61 17.75
CA ASN A 31 13.27 35.50 16.75
C ASN A 31 13.77 35.16 15.34
N GLY A 32 12.83 34.83 14.45
CA GLY A 32 13.09 34.36 13.10
C GLY A 32 13.24 32.84 12.97
N GLN A 33 13.16 32.08 14.06
CA GLN A 33 13.22 30.62 14.00
C GLN A 33 11.93 30.07 13.37
N GLU A 34 12.09 29.17 12.40
CA GLU A 34 11.01 28.48 11.70
C GLU A 34 10.71 27.12 12.34
N TYR A 35 9.43 26.77 12.42
CA TYR A 35 8.92 25.49 12.89
C TYR A 35 7.91 24.96 11.90
N TYR A 36 8.04 23.68 11.53
CA TYR A 36 7.16 23.02 10.56
C TYR A 36 6.05 22.19 11.22
N ASN A 37 6.17 21.93 12.52
CA ASN A 37 5.12 21.30 13.33
C ASN A 37 4.78 22.18 14.53
N ILE A 38 3.48 22.29 14.85
CA ILE A 38 3.02 23.06 16.01
C ILE A 38 3.60 22.55 17.33
N GLU A 39 3.89 21.25 17.39
CA GLU A 39 4.35 20.61 18.60
C GLU A 39 5.86 20.78 18.87
N ASP A 40 6.62 21.24 17.87
CA ASP A 40 8.04 21.60 18.01
C ASP A 40 8.21 23.05 18.51
N ILE A 41 7.11 23.81 18.55
CA ILE A 41 7.11 25.20 18.99
C ILE A 41 7.26 25.23 20.53
N PRO A 42 8.29 25.90 21.07
CA PRO A 42 8.51 25.94 22.50
C PRO A 42 7.38 26.68 23.23
N ASP A 43 7.04 26.18 24.42
CA ASP A 43 6.08 26.85 25.30
C ASP A 43 6.51 28.27 25.63
N ARG A 44 5.52 29.17 25.71
CA ARG A 44 5.78 30.57 26.05
C ARG A 44 6.41 30.65 27.45
N PRO A 45 7.60 31.28 27.59
CA PRO A 45 8.31 31.30 28.86
C PRO A 45 7.59 32.11 29.95
N HIS A 46 6.73 33.06 29.56
CA HIS A 46 5.84 33.76 30.49
C HIS A 46 4.62 34.37 29.76
N PRO A 47 3.48 34.54 30.46
CA PRO A 47 2.22 35.01 29.84
C PRO A 47 2.30 36.38 29.17
N ASN A 48 3.11 37.31 29.71
CA ASN A 48 3.21 38.69 29.21
C ASN A 48 4.38 38.92 28.24
N CYS A 49 4.97 37.86 27.67
CA CYS A 49 6.03 38.04 26.69
C CYS A 49 5.48 38.60 25.37
N LYS A 50 6.16 39.61 24.82
CA LYS A 50 5.86 40.19 23.51
C LYS A 50 6.38 39.33 22.35
N CYS A 51 6.13 38.02 22.43
CA CYS A 51 6.42 37.06 21.36
C CYS A 51 5.11 36.58 20.75
N TYR A 52 5.11 36.35 19.45
CA TYR A 52 3.98 35.82 18.70
C TYR A 52 4.47 34.89 17.61
N LEU A 53 3.56 34.07 17.10
CA LEU A 53 3.82 33.21 15.96
C LEU A 53 3.24 33.91 14.73
N GLU A 54 4.10 34.13 13.74
CA GLU A 54 3.69 34.51 12.41
C GLU A 54 3.55 33.23 11.60
N THR A 55 2.41 33.03 10.95
CA THR A 55 2.21 31.88 10.05
C THR A 55 2.46 32.33 8.63
N LYS A 56 3.45 31.74 7.96
CA LYS A 56 3.59 31.83 6.52
C LYS A 56 2.97 30.58 5.92
N THR A 57 1.86 30.73 5.21
CA THR A 57 1.49 29.76 4.18
C THR A 57 2.37 30.09 2.98
N ASP A 58 3.14 29.12 2.52
CA ASP A 58 3.88 29.31 1.26
C ASP A 58 2.84 29.18 0.13
N ASP A 59 2.16 30.29 -0.16
CA ASP A 59 1.11 30.37 -1.18
C ASP A 59 1.66 30.09 -2.60
N GLU A 60 2.99 30.04 -2.78
CA GLU A 60 3.65 29.82 -4.06
C GLU A 60 4.06 28.36 -4.36
N LEU A 61 3.81 27.37 -3.49
CA LEU A 61 4.24 26.00 -3.78
C LEU A 61 3.31 24.88 -3.29
N CYS A 62 1.99 25.06 -3.35
CA CYS A 62 1.12 23.89 -3.46
C CYS A 62 -0.17 24.18 -4.24
N ASP A 63 -0.20 23.71 -5.49
CA ASP A 63 -1.43 23.37 -6.20
C ASP A 63 -2.04 22.10 -5.58
N CYS A 64 -2.18 22.10 -4.26
CA CYS A 64 -2.64 20.97 -3.47
C CYS A 64 -4.02 20.53 -3.96
N TYR A 65 -4.88 21.49 -4.32
CA TYR A 65 -6.21 21.23 -4.88
C TYR A 65 -6.15 20.42 -6.19
N ASP A 66 -5.32 20.85 -7.14
CA ASP A 66 -5.10 20.12 -8.40
C ASP A 66 -4.47 18.73 -8.15
N LEU A 67 -3.61 18.61 -7.14
CA LEU A 67 -3.07 17.31 -6.73
C LEU A 67 -4.16 16.39 -6.13
N TYR A 68 -5.08 16.92 -5.32
CA TYR A 68 -6.23 16.17 -4.80
C TYR A 68 -7.15 15.70 -5.91
N GLU A 69 -7.53 16.58 -6.84
CA GLU A 69 -8.39 16.21 -7.98
C GLU A 69 -7.73 15.13 -8.85
N ARG A 70 -6.42 15.24 -9.10
CA ARG A 70 -5.67 14.22 -9.85
C ARG A 70 -5.58 12.89 -9.09
N LEU A 71 -5.48 12.91 -7.77
CA LEU A 71 -5.47 11.71 -6.95
C LEU A 71 -6.85 11.03 -6.89
N GLU A 72 -7.93 11.80 -6.81
CA GLU A 72 -9.30 11.29 -6.93
C GLU A 72 -9.55 10.67 -8.31
N GLU A 73 -9.05 11.31 -9.38
CA GLU A 73 -9.09 10.76 -10.74
C GLU A 73 -8.30 9.43 -10.82
N ILE A 74 -7.12 9.36 -10.22
CA ILE A 74 -6.32 8.13 -10.15
C ILE A 74 -7.10 7.02 -9.42
N ILE A 75 -7.77 7.30 -8.31
CA ILE A 75 -8.64 6.32 -7.64
C ILE A 75 -9.76 5.87 -8.57
N MET A 76 -10.42 6.82 -9.24
CA MET A 76 -11.54 6.50 -10.11
C MET A 76 -11.09 5.56 -11.25
N ASN A 77 -9.96 5.90 -11.88
CA ASN A 77 -9.33 5.07 -12.91
C ASN A 77 -8.90 3.71 -12.36
N PHE A 78 -8.35 3.67 -11.14
CA PHE A 78 -7.99 2.41 -10.48
C PHE A 78 -9.21 1.55 -10.19
N ASN A 79 -10.31 2.11 -9.68
CA ASN A 79 -11.56 1.39 -9.44
C ASN A 79 -12.16 0.82 -10.73
N ILE A 80 -12.10 1.59 -11.82
CA ILE A 80 -12.52 1.13 -13.15
C ILE A 80 -11.64 -0.05 -13.58
N LEU A 81 -10.33 0.06 -13.43
CA LEU A 81 -9.38 -1.00 -13.75
C LEU A 81 -9.60 -2.25 -12.89
N GLU A 82 -9.76 -2.10 -11.57
CA GLU A 82 -10.04 -3.20 -10.64
C GLU A 82 -11.33 -3.91 -11.01
N SER A 83 -12.40 -3.15 -11.31
CA SER A 83 -13.67 -3.72 -11.75
C SER A 83 -13.55 -4.46 -13.08
N ALA A 84 -12.83 -3.89 -14.04
CA ALA A 84 -12.61 -4.52 -15.35
C ALA A 84 -11.81 -5.82 -15.21
N VAL A 85 -10.70 -5.78 -14.45
CA VAL A 85 -9.90 -6.98 -14.19
C VAL A 85 -10.71 -8.01 -13.41
N GLY A 86 -11.50 -7.61 -12.41
CA GLY A 86 -12.36 -8.53 -11.66
C GLY A 86 -13.40 -9.24 -12.53
N ALA A 87 -13.97 -8.54 -13.52
CA ALA A 87 -14.88 -9.14 -14.50
C ALA A 87 -14.16 -10.16 -15.40
N GLU A 88 -12.96 -9.83 -15.88
CA GLU A 88 -12.14 -10.76 -16.67
C GLU A 88 -11.73 -11.99 -15.85
N ILE A 89 -11.35 -11.82 -14.59
CA ILE A 89 -11.03 -12.94 -13.69
C ILE A 89 -12.23 -13.87 -13.53
N THR A 90 -13.42 -13.31 -13.27
CA THR A 90 -14.65 -14.12 -13.13
C THR A 90 -14.96 -14.88 -14.42
N SER A 91 -14.73 -14.24 -15.58
CA SER A 91 -14.88 -14.87 -16.89
C SER A 91 -13.91 -16.03 -17.07
N ILE A 92 -12.63 -15.83 -16.73
CA ILE A 92 -11.58 -16.86 -16.80
C ILE A 92 -11.88 -18.02 -15.86
N GLU A 93 -12.28 -17.76 -14.61
CA GLU A 93 -12.65 -18.83 -13.65
C GLU A 93 -13.78 -19.70 -14.20
N LYS A 94 -14.79 -19.08 -14.80
CA LYS A 94 -15.90 -19.81 -15.43
C LYS A 94 -15.42 -20.66 -16.61
N LEU A 95 -14.56 -20.12 -17.47
CA LEU A 95 -14.01 -20.87 -18.60
C LEU A 95 -13.12 -22.03 -18.15
N ALA A 96 -12.28 -21.80 -17.13
CA ALA A 96 -11.45 -22.85 -16.53
C ALA A 96 -12.31 -23.98 -15.94
N TYR A 97 -13.39 -23.64 -15.23
CA TYR A 97 -14.34 -24.63 -14.70
C TYR A 97 -15.03 -25.43 -15.81
N GLN A 98 -15.45 -24.78 -16.91
CA GLN A 98 -16.04 -25.48 -18.06
C GLN A 98 -15.05 -26.41 -18.75
N ALA A 99 -13.79 -25.98 -18.89
CA ALA A 99 -12.73 -26.80 -19.46
C ALA A 99 -12.40 -28.01 -18.58
N ASP A 100 -12.35 -27.83 -17.26
CA ASP A 100 -12.15 -28.92 -16.30
C ASP A 100 -13.28 -29.98 -16.34
N ALA A 101 -14.53 -29.52 -16.47
CA ALA A 101 -15.67 -30.42 -16.67
C ALA A 101 -15.56 -31.23 -17.97
N SER A 102 -15.17 -30.58 -19.08
CA SER A 102 -14.94 -31.29 -20.35
C SER A 102 -13.77 -32.27 -20.29
N LEU A 103 -12.71 -31.94 -19.54
CA LEU A 103 -11.59 -32.86 -19.32
C LEU A 103 -11.97 -34.07 -18.46
N SER A 104 -12.91 -33.89 -17.52
CA SER A 104 -13.47 -34.98 -16.73
C SER A 104 -14.26 -35.97 -17.60
N GLU A 105 -15.09 -35.47 -18.52
CA GLU A 105 -15.79 -36.32 -19.50
C GLU A 105 -14.81 -37.05 -20.44
N LEU A 106 -13.73 -36.37 -20.85
CA LEU A 106 -12.67 -37.01 -21.66
C LEU A 106 -11.95 -38.10 -20.86
N ASP A 107 -11.72 -37.88 -19.56
CA ASP A 107 -11.09 -38.87 -18.69
C ASP A 107 -11.93 -40.14 -18.54
N GLU A 108 -13.24 -40.00 -18.35
CA GLU A 108 -14.15 -41.15 -18.31
C GLU A 108 -14.06 -41.99 -19.58
N LYS A 109 -14.10 -41.34 -20.76
CA LYS A 109 -13.96 -42.02 -22.05
C LYS A 109 -12.61 -42.67 -22.24
N LEU A 110 -11.52 -41.99 -21.85
CA LEU A 110 -10.17 -42.56 -21.89
C LEU A 110 -10.06 -43.78 -20.97
N ASN A 111 -10.68 -43.74 -19.80
CA ASN A 111 -10.69 -44.87 -18.87
C ASN A 111 -11.41 -46.10 -19.45
N GLU A 112 -12.48 -45.91 -20.23
CA GLU A 112 -13.17 -47.02 -20.91
C GLU A 112 -12.26 -47.75 -21.91
N ILE A 113 -11.53 -46.99 -22.74
CA ILE A 113 -10.63 -47.56 -23.77
C ILE A 113 -9.25 -47.95 -23.21
N SER A 114 -8.92 -47.53 -21.98
CA SER A 114 -7.63 -47.85 -21.32
C SER A 114 -7.39 -49.36 -21.17
N SER A 115 -8.46 -50.15 -21.10
CA SER A 115 -8.37 -51.60 -21.00
C SER A 115 -7.88 -52.27 -22.28
N GLU A 116 -8.05 -51.62 -23.44
CA GLU A 116 -7.62 -52.12 -24.75
C GLU A 116 -6.23 -51.61 -25.18
N TYR A 117 -5.73 -50.59 -24.48
CA TYR A 117 -4.43 -50.01 -24.73
C TYR A 117 -3.30 -51.05 -24.57
N GLY A 118 -2.42 -51.12 -25.57
CA GLY A 118 -1.28 -52.03 -25.59
C GLY A 118 -1.63 -53.50 -25.89
N MET A 119 -2.90 -53.78 -26.22
CA MET A 119 -3.35 -55.11 -26.64
C MET A 119 -3.27 -55.32 -28.16
N HIS A 120 -2.98 -54.28 -28.95
CA HIS A 120 -2.98 -54.31 -30.41
C HIS A 120 -1.58 -54.56 -30.99
N LEU A 121 -1.48 -55.40 -32.02
CA LEU A 121 -0.25 -55.52 -32.81
C LEU A 121 -0.05 -54.25 -33.67
N PRO A 122 1.20 -53.81 -33.93
CA PRO A 122 1.48 -52.59 -34.70
C PRO A 122 0.85 -52.57 -36.11
N GLU A 123 0.69 -53.74 -36.72
CA GLU A 123 0.16 -53.92 -38.08
C GLU A 123 -1.39 -54.02 -38.13
N CYS A 124 -2.08 -53.91 -36.99
CA CYS A 124 -3.53 -54.03 -36.91
C CYS A 124 -4.21 -52.83 -37.60
N GLU A 125 -5.17 -53.10 -38.49
CA GLU A 125 -5.94 -52.07 -39.21
C GLU A 125 -6.69 -51.10 -38.27
N TYR A 126 -6.97 -51.55 -37.04
CA TYR A 126 -7.66 -50.79 -36.00
C TYR A 126 -6.80 -50.61 -34.73
N ASN A 127 -5.49 -50.43 -34.86
CA ASN A 127 -4.64 -50.10 -33.71
C ASN A 127 -4.97 -48.70 -33.17
N ILE A 128 -5.47 -48.63 -31.93
CA ILE A 128 -5.85 -47.37 -31.25
C ILE A 128 -4.77 -46.81 -30.32
N ASP A 129 -3.64 -47.51 -30.14
CA ASP A 129 -2.66 -47.21 -29.08
C ASP A 129 -2.00 -45.84 -29.30
N ALA A 130 -1.70 -45.48 -30.55
CA ALA A 130 -1.13 -44.18 -30.90
C ALA A 130 -2.11 -43.02 -30.66
N ASP A 131 -3.39 -43.23 -30.98
CA ASP A 131 -4.44 -42.24 -30.74
C ASP A 131 -4.69 -42.07 -29.23
N PHE A 132 -4.69 -43.17 -28.48
CA PHE A 132 -4.80 -43.15 -27.02
C PHE A 132 -3.67 -42.35 -26.37
N GLU A 133 -2.43 -42.62 -26.75
CA GLU A 133 -1.25 -41.87 -26.27
C GLU A 133 -1.36 -40.38 -26.59
N GLN A 134 -1.77 -40.03 -27.82
CA GLN A 134 -1.95 -38.65 -28.23
C GLN A 134 -3.04 -37.95 -27.41
N MET A 135 -4.19 -38.60 -27.22
CA MET A 135 -5.32 -38.05 -26.44
C MET A 135 -4.93 -37.86 -24.97
N TYR A 136 -4.21 -38.81 -24.38
CA TYR A 136 -3.74 -38.71 -23.00
C TYR A 136 -2.74 -37.57 -22.82
N ALA A 137 -1.79 -37.41 -23.77
CA ALA A 137 -0.83 -36.32 -23.76
C ALA A 137 -1.52 -34.94 -23.89
N GLN A 138 -2.44 -34.80 -24.84
CA GLN A 138 -3.21 -33.55 -25.02
C GLN A 138 -4.05 -33.20 -23.79
N LYS A 139 -4.67 -34.20 -23.14
CA LYS A 139 -5.39 -34.02 -21.88
C LYS A 139 -4.46 -33.46 -20.79
N PHE A 140 -3.28 -34.03 -20.64
CA PHE A 140 -2.30 -33.59 -19.64
C PHE A 140 -1.82 -32.15 -19.89
N GLU A 141 -1.58 -31.79 -21.16
CA GLU A 141 -1.23 -30.41 -21.55
C GLU A 141 -2.34 -29.42 -21.20
N LEU A 142 -3.60 -29.75 -21.48
CA LEU A 142 -4.76 -28.91 -21.16
C LEU A 142 -4.94 -28.74 -19.64
N LEU A 143 -4.80 -29.82 -18.86
CA LEU A 143 -4.84 -29.76 -17.40
C LEU A 143 -3.75 -28.84 -16.84
N THR A 144 -2.54 -28.93 -17.38
CA THR A 144 -1.43 -28.06 -16.97
C THR A 144 -1.75 -26.60 -17.26
N LEU A 145 -2.26 -26.30 -18.45
CA LEU A 145 -2.63 -24.94 -18.84
C LEU A 145 -3.74 -24.34 -17.96
N ILE A 146 -4.76 -25.13 -17.59
CA ILE A 146 -5.83 -24.68 -16.68
C ILE A 146 -5.25 -24.33 -15.31
N ASN A 147 -4.39 -25.18 -14.76
CA ASN A 147 -3.74 -24.95 -13.47
C ASN A 147 -2.83 -23.71 -13.51
N ASP A 148 -2.08 -23.52 -14.59
CA ASP A 148 -1.22 -22.34 -14.78
C ASP A 148 -2.06 -21.05 -14.82
N ILE A 149 -3.16 -21.04 -15.59
CA ILE A 149 -4.05 -19.88 -15.70
C ILE A 149 -4.71 -19.56 -14.35
N THR A 150 -5.31 -20.55 -13.71
CA THR A 150 -6.03 -20.36 -12.44
C THR A 150 -5.07 -19.97 -11.30
N GLY A 151 -3.84 -20.50 -11.32
CA GLY A 151 -2.79 -20.16 -10.38
C GLY A 151 -2.34 -18.69 -10.42
N LEU A 152 -2.57 -17.98 -11.53
CA LEU A 152 -2.21 -16.56 -11.68
C LEU A 152 -3.30 -15.59 -11.18
N LEU A 153 -4.55 -16.04 -11.03
CA LEU A 153 -5.68 -15.17 -10.72
C LEU A 153 -5.59 -14.58 -9.31
N SER A 154 -5.34 -15.43 -8.31
CA SER A 154 -5.22 -14.98 -6.91
C SER A 154 -4.03 -14.03 -6.68
N PRO A 155 -2.82 -14.29 -7.24
CA PRO A 155 -1.73 -13.33 -7.22
C PRO A 155 -2.11 -11.96 -7.82
N LEU A 156 -2.79 -11.95 -8.97
CA LEU A 156 -3.20 -10.71 -9.64
C LEU A 156 -4.16 -9.88 -8.77
N GLN A 157 -5.18 -10.52 -8.20
CA GLN A 157 -6.11 -9.86 -7.26
C GLN A 157 -5.37 -9.31 -6.03
N THR A 158 -4.39 -10.06 -5.52
CA THR A 158 -3.60 -9.64 -4.36
C THR A 158 -2.76 -8.40 -4.66
N ILE A 159 -2.12 -8.34 -5.83
CA ILE A 159 -1.33 -7.18 -6.26
C ILE A 159 -2.22 -5.95 -6.40
N LEU A 160 -3.33 -6.06 -7.15
CA LEU A 160 -4.24 -4.94 -7.38
C LEU A 160 -4.87 -4.46 -6.08
N GLY A 161 -5.40 -5.37 -5.27
CA GLY A 161 -6.00 -5.01 -3.98
C GLY A 161 -4.99 -4.41 -3.00
N THR A 162 -3.70 -4.77 -3.10
CA THR A 162 -2.65 -4.14 -2.29
C THR A 162 -2.38 -2.71 -2.74
N ILE A 163 -2.25 -2.47 -4.05
CA ILE A 163 -2.07 -1.12 -4.61
C ILE A 163 -3.26 -0.24 -4.23
N TYR A 164 -4.48 -0.75 -4.34
CA TYR A 164 -5.70 -0.05 -3.92
C TYR A 164 -5.64 0.43 -2.46
N ASN A 165 -5.23 -0.44 -1.53
CA ASN A 165 -5.12 -0.06 -0.12
C ASN A 165 -4.12 1.08 0.07
N PHE A 166 -2.98 1.05 -0.61
CA PHE A 166 -1.99 2.12 -0.50
C PHE A 166 -2.52 3.45 -1.04
N VAL A 167 -3.14 3.43 -2.23
CA VAL A 167 -3.70 4.65 -2.86
C VAL A 167 -4.83 5.23 -2.00
N SER A 168 -5.76 4.41 -1.51
CA SER A 168 -6.88 4.86 -0.67
C SER A 168 -6.43 5.43 0.67
N ASN A 169 -5.50 4.78 1.37
CA ASN A 169 -4.96 5.32 2.63
C ASN A 169 -4.15 6.60 2.42
N TYR A 170 -3.43 6.74 1.31
CA TYR A 170 -2.72 7.97 0.97
C TYR A 170 -3.70 9.14 0.77
N ILE A 171 -4.84 8.90 0.11
CA ILE A 171 -5.87 9.93 -0.07
C ILE A 171 -6.56 10.28 1.24
N TYR A 172 -6.84 9.30 2.11
CA TYR A 172 -7.35 9.60 3.45
C TYR A 172 -6.37 10.43 4.28
N LEU A 173 -5.07 10.12 4.23
CA LEU A 173 -4.03 10.93 4.87
C LEU A 173 -4.08 12.38 4.40
N LEU A 174 -4.12 12.60 3.09
CA LEU A 174 -4.18 13.93 2.53
C LEU A 174 -5.47 14.66 2.96
N ALA A 175 -6.62 13.97 2.96
CA ALA A 175 -7.89 14.54 3.41
C ALA A 175 -7.88 15.04 4.87
N GLU A 176 -6.95 14.58 5.73
CA GLU A 176 -6.79 15.10 7.10
C GLU A 176 -6.21 16.52 7.14
N ARG A 177 -5.53 16.98 6.08
CA ARG A 177 -4.94 18.33 5.89
C ARG A 177 -3.90 18.82 6.91
N ASP A 178 -3.62 18.07 7.97
CA ASP A 178 -2.64 18.41 9.01
C ASP A 178 -1.43 17.46 9.05
N GLY A 179 -1.47 16.37 8.27
CA GLY A 179 -0.43 15.36 8.18
C GLY A 179 -0.16 14.57 9.47
N THR A 180 -0.85 14.84 10.59
CA THR A 180 -0.57 14.24 11.90
C THR A 180 -0.89 12.75 11.98
N MET A 181 -1.61 12.24 10.98
CA MET A 181 -2.04 10.86 10.84
C MET A 181 -1.13 10.05 9.91
N ASP A 182 -0.01 10.60 9.47
CA ASP A 182 0.95 10.00 8.54
C ASP A 182 1.33 8.57 8.92
N LYS A 183 1.93 8.37 10.11
CA LYS A 183 2.32 7.05 10.60
C LYS A 183 1.13 6.08 10.75
N PHE A 184 -0.06 6.60 11.08
CA PHE A 184 -1.27 5.78 11.14
C PHE A 184 -1.65 5.23 9.76
N TYR A 185 -1.67 6.07 8.72
CA TYR A 185 -2.08 5.64 7.37
C TYR A 185 -1.00 4.78 6.68
N HIS A 186 0.29 5.07 6.90
CA HIS A 186 1.41 4.19 6.53
C HIS A 186 1.22 2.77 7.08
N SER A 187 0.96 2.68 8.39
CA SER A 187 0.78 1.41 9.06
C SER A 187 -0.53 0.70 8.68
N LYS A 188 -1.63 1.46 8.53
CA LYS A 188 -2.94 0.91 8.14
C LYS A 188 -2.91 0.31 6.74
N ALA A 189 -2.31 0.99 5.76
CA ALA A 189 -2.15 0.46 4.40
C ALA A 189 -1.35 -0.86 4.40
N ASN A 190 -0.24 -0.89 5.15
CA ASN A 190 0.59 -2.07 5.32
C ASN A 190 -0.15 -3.22 6.03
N CYS A 191 -0.99 -2.91 7.02
CA CYS A 191 -1.85 -3.89 7.67
C CYS A 191 -2.86 -4.50 6.69
N GLU A 192 -3.60 -3.67 5.94
CA GLU A 192 -4.60 -4.12 4.97
C GLU A 192 -3.99 -4.95 3.85
N ALA A 193 -2.79 -4.57 3.39
CA ALA A 193 -2.03 -5.34 2.41
C ALA A 193 -1.54 -6.68 2.97
N ALA A 194 -0.98 -6.70 4.18
CA ALA A 194 -0.46 -7.92 4.79
C ALA A 194 -1.56 -8.96 5.10
N LYS A 195 -2.79 -8.52 5.35
CA LYS A 195 -3.98 -9.39 5.46
C LYS A 195 -4.22 -10.23 4.19
N ARG A 196 -3.70 -9.80 3.03
CA ARG A 196 -3.77 -10.54 1.75
C ARG A 196 -2.65 -11.58 1.59
N GLY A 197 -1.98 -11.94 2.68
CA GLY A 197 -0.99 -13.01 2.70
C GLY A 197 0.43 -12.57 2.33
N ILE A 198 1.25 -13.54 1.92
CA ILE A 198 2.71 -13.34 1.76
C ILE A 198 2.97 -12.38 0.61
N LEU A 199 2.27 -12.56 -0.51
CA LEU A 199 2.40 -11.69 -1.66
C LEU A 199 1.97 -10.25 -1.35
N GLY A 200 0.84 -10.04 -0.66
CA GLY A 200 0.43 -8.71 -0.22
C GLY A 200 1.45 -8.04 0.69
N THR A 201 2.10 -8.80 1.57
CA THR A 201 3.20 -8.32 2.42
C THR A 201 4.43 -7.91 1.59
N ALA A 202 4.80 -8.69 0.59
CA ALA A 202 5.94 -8.41 -0.28
C ALA A 202 5.70 -7.15 -1.15
N VAL A 203 4.51 -7.05 -1.75
CA VAL A 203 4.11 -5.86 -2.52
C VAL A 203 4.08 -4.63 -1.63
N ALA A 204 3.51 -4.72 -0.42
CA ALA A 204 3.50 -3.63 0.55
C ALA A 204 4.91 -3.16 0.92
N THR A 205 5.85 -4.09 1.08
CA THR A 205 7.25 -3.76 1.36
C THR A 205 7.86 -2.98 0.20
N GLY A 206 7.72 -3.46 -1.03
CA GLY A 206 8.23 -2.76 -2.22
C GLY A 206 7.61 -1.37 -2.43
N LEU A 207 6.30 -1.22 -2.20
CA LEU A 207 5.61 0.07 -2.30
C LEU A 207 6.06 1.04 -1.20
N SER A 208 6.22 0.56 0.04
CA SER A 208 6.79 1.35 1.13
C SER A 208 8.21 1.81 0.81
N ASP A 209 9.10 0.91 0.39
CA ASP A 209 10.49 1.26 0.06
C ASP A 209 10.60 2.27 -1.09
N LEU A 210 9.73 2.14 -2.11
CA LEU A 210 9.65 3.11 -3.20
C LEU A 210 9.18 4.50 -2.71
N LYS A 211 8.20 4.54 -1.80
CA LYS A 211 7.72 5.79 -1.19
C LYS A 211 8.84 6.49 -0.42
N GLU A 212 9.57 5.75 0.43
CA GLU A 212 10.72 6.29 1.18
C GLU A 212 11.83 6.84 0.28
N LEU A 213 12.12 6.15 -0.84
CA LEU A 213 13.09 6.63 -1.82
C LEU A 213 12.65 7.97 -2.44
N TYR A 214 11.37 8.09 -2.77
CA TYR A 214 10.81 9.32 -3.31
C TYR A 214 10.81 10.46 -2.29
N ASP A 215 10.42 10.19 -1.05
CA ASP A 215 10.37 11.20 0.02
C ASP A 215 11.76 11.71 0.38
N SER A 216 12.73 10.80 0.56
CA SER A 216 14.11 11.17 0.86
C SER A 216 14.74 12.03 -0.23
N PHE A 217 14.45 11.75 -1.50
CA PHE A 217 14.86 12.61 -2.62
C PHE A 217 14.22 14.00 -2.51
N THR A 218 12.90 14.06 -2.30
CA THR A 218 12.11 15.29 -2.27
C THR A 218 12.44 16.17 -1.06
N TYR A 219 12.68 15.60 0.11
CA TYR A 219 13.03 16.35 1.33
C TYR A 219 14.40 17.02 1.21
N VAL A 220 15.39 16.32 0.66
CA VAL A 220 16.73 16.86 0.48
C VAL A 220 16.76 17.93 -0.62
N HIS A 221 16.06 17.71 -1.74
CA HIS A 221 16.21 18.56 -2.93
C HIS A 221 15.23 19.73 -2.95
N THR A 222 13.99 19.49 -2.53
CA THR A 222 12.89 20.47 -2.56
C THR A 222 12.77 21.20 -1.23
N HIS A 223 12.73 20.48 -0.10
CA HIS A 223 12.48 21.06 1.24
C HIS A 223 13.75 21.48 2.00
N LYS A 224 14.92 21.26 1.40
CA LYS A 224 16.25 21.63 1.96
C LYS A 224 16.52 21.05 3.36
N VAL A 225 15.89 19.93 3.68
CA VAL A 225 16.10 19.19 4.93
C VAL A 225 17.44 18.46 4.88
N SER A 226 18.09 18.28 6.02
CA SER A 226 19.35 17.52 6.09
C SER A 226 19.13 16.04 5.71
N LYS A 227 20.18 15.38 5.20
CA LYS A 227 20.11 13.95 4.87
C LYS A 227 19.85 13.11 6.11
N GLU A 228 20.44 13.49 7.24
CA GLU A 228 20.29 12.84 8.52
C GLU A 228 18.83 12.87 9.01
N GLU A 229 18.17 14.02 8.87
CA GLU A 229 16.77 14.19 9.27
C GLU A 229 15.80 13.46 8.33
N ALA A 230 16.04 13.50 7.01
CA ALA A 230 15.28 12.70 6.05
C ALA A 230 15.41 11.19 6.30
N LEU A 231 16.61 10.72 6.66
CA LEU A 231 16.84 9.31 7.03
C LEU A 231 16.11 8.95 8.32
N ALA A 232 16.14 9.83 9.32
CA ALA A 232 15.47 9.59 10.60
C ALA A 232 13.94 9.52 10.45
N ASP A 233 13.36 10.32 9.56
CA ASP A 233 11.93 10.24 9.24
C ASP A 233 11.57 8.93 8.55
N SER A 234 12.34 8.57 7.52
CA SER A 234 12.16 7.31 6.82
C SER A 234 12.26 6.08 7.74
N GLN A 235 13.15 6.12 8.75
CA GLN A 235 13.22 5.06 9.76
C GLN A 235 11.94 4.96 10.59
N ARG A 236 11.30 6.09 10.94
CA ARG A 236 10.03 6.07 11.69
C ARG A 236 8.90 5.52 10.83
N ASP A 237 8.86 5.87 9.55
CA ASP A 237 7.89 5.29 8.61
C ASP A 237 8.08 3.80 8.44
N GLN A 238 9.32 3.34 8.29
CA GLN A 238 9.60 1.91 8.18
C GLN A 238 9.21 1.13 9.44
N VAL A 239 9.35 1.72 10.63
CA VAL A 239 8.84 1.11 11.87
C VAL A 239 7.31 1.01 11.83
N ALA A 240 6.59 2.07 11.47
CA ALA A 240 5.13 2.06 11.36
C ALA A 240 4.66 1.07 10.28
N ASN A 241 5.29 1.05 9.11
CA ASN A 241 5.04 0.11 8.02
C ASN A 241 5.19 -1.34 8.50
N ASN A 242 6.29 -1.64 9.21
CA ASN A 242 6.55 -2.99 9.71
C ASN A 242 5.57 -3.43 10.81
N GLU A 243 5.20 -2.52 11.71
CA GLU A 243 4.15 -2.78 12.71
C GLU A 243 2.82 -3.15 12.04
N GLY A 244 2.45 -2.39 11.00
CA GLY A 244 1.28 -2.62 10.18
C GLY A 244 1.27 -4.02 9.58
N ARG A 245 2.35 -4.36 8.86
CA ARG A 245 2.50 -5.69 8.23
C ARG A 245 2.43 -6.82 9.27
N THR A 246 3.13 -6.66 10.38
CA THR A 246 3.19 -7.68 11.44
C THR A 246 1.80 -7.93 12.03
N ARG A 247 1.09 -6.88 12.44
CA ARG A 247 -0.25 -7.00 13.03
C ARG A 247 -1.27 -7.50 12.01
N GLY A 248 -1.20 -7.08 10.75
CA GLY A 248 -2.07 -7.57 9.68
C GLY A 248 -1.90 -9.08 9.43
N ARG A 249 -0.68 -9.61 9.58
CA ARG A 249 -0.42 -11.06 9.51
C ARG A 249 -0.90 -11.83 10.75
N MET A 250 -0.74 -11.25 11.93
CA MET A 250 -1.13 -11.90 13.19
C MET A 250 -2.64 -11.90 13.42
N TYR A 251 -3.33 -10.87 12.95
CA TYR A 251 -4.74 -10.62 13.22
C TYR A 251 -5.52 -10.37 11.92
N PRO A 252 -5.59 -11.36 11.01
CA PRO A 252 -6.20 -11.18 9.69
C PRO A 252 -7.68 -10.83 9.73
N ASP A 253 -8.40 -11.17 10.80
CA ASP A 253 -9.84 -10.91 10.91
C ASP A 253 -10.15 -9.57 11.62
N CYS A 254 -9.14 -8.91 12.19
CA CYS A 254 -9.34 -7.63 12.89
C CYS A 254 -9.32 -6.44 11.92
N ASP A 255 -10.05 -5.39 12.29
CA ASP A 255 -10.02 -4.11 11.57
C ASP A 255 -8.66 -3.41 11.75
N CYS A 256 -8.05 -2.98 10.63
CA CYS A 256 -6.73 -2.38 10.66
C CYS A 256 -6.73 -0.98 11.30
N ALA A 257 -7.83 -0.22 11.25
CA ALA A 257 -7.90 1.05 11.95
C ALA A 257 -7.91 0.85 13.48
N ALA A 258 -8.57 -0.20 13.97
CA ALA A 258 -8.51 -0.61 15.37
C ALA A 258 -7.13 -1.14 15.75
N LEU A 259 -6.51 -1.99 14.93
CA LEU A 259 -5.17 -2.52 15.19
C LEU A 259 -4.11 -1.41 15.25
N MET A 260 -4.26 -0.34 14.46
CA MET A 260 -3.35 0.81 14.43
C MET A 260 -3.77 1.98 15.33
N TRP A 261 -4.78 1.78 16.20
CA TRP A 261 -5.28 2.85 17.07
C TRP A 261 -4.17 3.55 17.87
N GLY A 262 -3.15 2.79 18.29
CA GLY A 262 -1.99 3.29 19.02
C GLY A 262 -1.19 4.37 18.28
N LEU A 263 -1.19 4.36 16.95
CA LEU A 263 -0.44 5.30 16.12
C LEU A 263 -1.19 6.62 15.86
N ARG A 264 -2.46 6.73 16.29
CA ARG A 264 -3.18 8.00 16.22
C ARG A 264 -2.58 9.03 17.18
N PRO A 265 -2.48 10.31 16.80
CA PRO A 265 -2.05 11.37 17.71
C PRO A 265 -3.12 11.58 18.80
N LYS A 266 -2.73 12.13 19.96
CA LYS A 266 -3.59 12.24 21.15
C LYS A 266 -4.93 12.92 20.85
N HIS A 267 -4.89 14.03 20.11
CA HIS A 267 -6.09 14.80 19.75
C HIS A 267 -7.08 14.04 18.83
N ARG A 268 -6.65 12.94 18.20
CA ARG A 268 -7.49 12.04 17.37
C ARG A 268 -7.94 10.76 18.09
N LYS A 269 -7.54 10.58 19.35
CA LYS A 269 -7.95 9.45 20.22
C LYS A 269 -9.09 9.80 21.18
N GLU A 270 -9.32 11.08 21.43
CA GLU A 270 -10.25 11.59 22.46
C GLU A 270 -11.61 12.03 21.88
N ARG A 271 -11.97 11.58 20.67
CA ARG A 271 -13.27 11.83 20.04
C ARG A 271 -14.01 10.55 19.73
#